data_AF-A0A436FJ98-F1
#
_entry.id   AF-A0A436FJ98-F1
#
_cell.length_a   1.000
_cell.length_b   1.000
_cell.length_c   1.000
_cell.angle_alpha   90.00
_cell.angle_beta   90.00
_cell.angle_gamma   90.00
#
_symmetry.space_group_name_H-M   'P 1'
#
loop_
_entity.id
_entity.type
_entity.pdbx_description
1 polymer ?
#
loop_
_entity_poly.entity_id
_entity_poly.type
_entity_poly.pdbx_seq_one_letter_code
_entity_poly.pdbx_strand_id
1 'polypeptide(L)'
;MCLRNWRLPARTSGIARASTPSAFPPPSTDHRPARNEAALDLIVAWLGAMFALAIRPAFPMAWSTWIYASEGDRVGRELCTNSKIQKISFTGSNEAGRLLMRQCSDQIKKVSLETGGNAPFIIFDDADIDGAVDGAVQAKFRNAGQTCVSANRIYVQ
;
A
#
# COMPACT_ATOMS: atom_id res chain seq x y z
N MET A 1 4.91 -7.97 7.35
CA MET A 1 3.54 -7.43 7.22
C MET A 1 3.52 -6.21 6.30
N CYS A 2 2.58 -6.10 5.36
CA CYS A 2 2.53 -5.07 4.30
C CYS A 2 1.21 -4.30 4.31
N LEU A 3 1.24 -3.03 4.69
CA LEU A 3 0.14 -2.07 4.58
C LEU A 3 0.24 -1.37 3.22
N ARG A 4 -0.72 -1.62 2.31
CA ARG A 4 -0.82 -0.99 0.98
C ARG A 4 -2.06 -0.12 0.92
N ASN A 5 -1.88 1.18 0.71
CA ASN A 5 -2.97 2.10 0.42
C ASN A 5 -3.15 2.20 -1.10
N TRP A 6 -4.30 1.76 -1.63
CA TRP A 6 -4.62 1.86 -3.05
C TRP A 6 -5.66 2.98 -3.22
N ARG A 7 -5.28 4.08 -3.88
CA ARG A 7 -6.19 5.21 -4.15
C ARG A 7 -7.20 4.83 -5.26
N LEU A 8 -8.20 4.04 -4.92
CA LEU A 8 -9.51 4.08 -5.59
C LEU A 8 -10.33 5.26 -5.00
N PRO A 9 -11.39 5.76 -5.68
CA PRO A 9 -11.98 7.08 -5.41
C PRO A 9 -12.69 7.25 -4.04
N ALA A 10 -12.54 6.32 -3.09
CA ALA A 10 -12.95 6.50 -1.71
C ALA A 10 -11.73 6.77 -0.83
N ARG A 11 -11.74 7.92 -0.13
CA ARG A 11 -10.75 8.25 0.89
C ARG A 11 -10.69 7.07 1.90
N THR A 12 -9.47 6.59 2.17
CA THR A 12 -9.05 5.72 3.30
C THR A 12 -9.23 4.19 3.27
N SER A 13 -9.27 3.50 2.13
CA SER A 13 -9.13 2.03 2.12
C SER A 13 -7.66 1.57 1.99
N GLY A 14 -7.18 0.82 2.99
CA GLY A 14 -5.83 0.24 3.03
C GLY A 14 -5.88 -1.27 3.25
N ILE A 15 -5.04 -2.01 2.54
CA ILE A 15 -4.89 -3.46 2.65
C ILE A 15 -3.70 -3.75 3.58
N ALA A 16 -3.94 -4.39 4.73
CA ALA A 16 -2.89 -4.85 5.63
C ALA A 16 -2.66 -6.37 5.48
N ARG A 17 -1.45 -6.79 5.10
CA ARG A 17 -1.02 -8.20 5.08
C ARG A 17 -0.18 -8.49 6.32
N ALA A 18 -0.70 -9.14 7.34
CA ALA A 18 0.10 -9.56 8.51
C ALA A 18 0.70 -10.96 8.31
N SER A 19 1.94 -11.17 8.74
CA SER A 19 2.62 -12.47 8.73
C SER A 19 3.15 -12.71 10.15
N THR A 20 2.45 -13.51 10.94
CA THR A 20 2.80 -13.85 12.32
C THR A 20 3.11 -15.33 12.44
N PRO A 21 4.22 -15.73 13.09
CA PRO A 21 4.46 -17.11 13.45
C PRO A 21 3.77 -17.40 14.78
N SER A 22 2.44 -17.47 14.79
CA SER A 22 1.64 -18.18 15.81
C SER A 22 0.16 -17.95 15.58
N ALA A 23 -0.62 -19.00 15.84
CA ALA A 23 -2.07 -19.07 15.68
C ALA A 23 -2.77 -17.92 16.41
N PHE A 24 -3.32 -16.99 15.62
CA PHE A 24 -4.34 -16.05 16.05
C PHE A 24 -5.70 -16.71 15.76
N PRO A 25 -6.69 -16.66 16.67
CA PRO A 25 -8.05 -17.05 16.31
C PRO A 25 -8.52 -16.17 15.14
N PRO A 26 -9.36 -16.68 14.21
CA PRO A 26 -9.77 -15.91 13.04
C PRO A 26 -10.38 -14.57 13.52
N PRO A 27 -9.93 -13.42 12.99
CA PRO A 27 -10.53 -12.15 13.36
C PRO A 27 -11.99 -12.16 12.90
N SER A 28 -12.88 -11.73 13.79
CA SER A 28 -14.26 -11.42 13.45
C SER A 28 -14.28 -10.39 12.32
N THR A 29 -14.92 -10.72 11.21
CA THR A 29 -15.27 -9.78 10.14
C THR A 29 -16.33 -8.83 10.67
N ASP A 30 -15.91 -7.67 11.18
CA ASP A 30 -16.86 -6.59 11.51
C ASP A 30 -17.28 -5.90 10.21
N HIS A 31 -18.40 -6.36 9.67
CA HIS A 31 -19.07 -5.77 8.52
C HIS A 31 -19.91 -4.58 8.99
N ARG A 32 -19.41 -3.35 8.79
CA ARG A 32 -20.23 -2.15 8.90
C ARG A 32 -20.39 -1.50 7.51
N PRO A 33 -21.57 -1.61 6.87
CA PRO A 33 -21.78 -1.19 5.50
C PRO A 33 -21.77 0.35 5.36
N ALA A 34 -21.12 0.85 4.32
CA ALA A 34 -21.01 2.27 4.00
C ALA A 34 -21.47 2.54 2.57
N ARG A 35 -22.76 2.90 2.42
CA ARG A 35 -23.51 3.60 1.34
C ARG A 35 -23.18 3.42 -0.16
N ASN A 36 -22.18 2.66 -0.62
CA ASN A 36 -21.86 2.38 -2.04
C ASN A 36 -21.35 0.92 -2.21
N GLU A 37 -22.21 -0.05 -1.90
CA GLU A 37 -21.87 -1.43 -1.54
C GLU A 37 -21.45 -2.34 -2.72
N ALA A 38 -22.12 -2.30 -3.88
CA ALA A 38 -21.96 -3.34 -4.90
C ALA A 38 -20.54 -3.44 -5.50
N ALA A 39 -19.85 -2.32 -5.71
CA ALA A 39 -18.50 -2.32 -6.27
C ALA A 39 -17.44 -2.73 -5.25
N LEU A 40 -17.61 -2.35 -3.98
CA LEU A 40 -16.69 -2.71 -2.90
C LEU A 40 -16.81 -4.19 -2.55
N ASP A 41 -18.02 -4.74 -2.52
CA ASP A 41 -18.26 -6.17 -2.29
C ASP A 41 -17.66 -7.03 -3.41
N LEU A 42 -17.80 -6.59 -4.66
CA LEU A 42 -17.18 -7.27 -5.80
C LEU A 42 -15.65 -7.23 -5.73
N ILE A 43 -15.05 -6.11 -5.31
CA ILE A 43 -13.59 -5.98 -5.14
C ILE A 43 -13.09 -6.88 -4.01
N VAL A 44 -13.79 -6.90 -2.87
CA VAL A 44 -13.42 -7.75 -1.72
C VAL A 44 -13.57 -9.22 -2.09
N ALA A 45 -14.64 -9.61 -2.78
CA ALA A 45 -14.84 -10.97 -3.29
C ALA A 45 -13.75 -11.38 -4.30
N TRP A 46 -13.38 -10.49 -5.22
CA TRP A 46 -12.30 -10.73 -6.18
C TRP A 46 -10.93 -10.89 -5.50
N LEU A 47 -10.62 -10.05 -4.51
CA LEU A 47 -9.39 -10.16 -3.73
C LEU A 47 -9.34 -11.47 -2.92
N GLY A 48 -10.49 -11.88 -2.36
CA GLY A 48 -10.64 -13.18 -1.71
C GLY A 48 -10.39 -14.36 -2.66
N ALA A 49 -10.95 -14.30 -3.88
CA ALA A 49 -10.74 -15.31 -4.91
C ALA A 49 -9.28 -15.37 -5.40
N MET A 50 -8.64 -14.22 -5.62
CA MET A 50 -7.21 -14.14 -5.95
C MET A 50 -6.33 -14.75 -4.85
N PHE A 51 -6.72 -14.58 -3.58
CA PHE A 51 -6.00 -15.19 -2.46
C PHE A 51 -6.21 -16.70 -2.38
N ALA A 52 -7.43 -17.20 -2.60
CA ALA A 52 -7.71 -18.63 -2.69
C ALA A 52 -6.88 -19.31 -3.80
N LEU A 53 -6.65 -18.62 -4.92
CA LEU A 53 -5.78 -19.09 -6.00
C LEU A 53 -4.28 -19.02 -5.63
N ALA A 54 -3.87 -18.05 -4.81
CA ALA A 54 -2.48 -17.89 -4.37
C ALA A 54 -2.06 -18.88 -3.27
N ILE A 55 -3.01 -19.32 -2.43
CA ILE A 55 -2.78 -20.42 -1.48
C ILE A 55 -2.91 -21.74 -2.25
N ARG A 56 -1.84 -22.12 -2.95
CA ARG A 56 -1.63 -23.54 -3.26
C ARG A 56 -1.61 -24.34 -1.94
N PRO A 57 -1.96 -25.64 -1.96
CA PRO A 57 -2.14 -26.46 -0.75
C PRO A 57 -0.93 -26.57 0.19
N ALA A 58 0.21 -25.97 -0.15
CA ALA A 58 1.45 -25.96 0.63
C ALA A 58 1.57 -24.80 1.64
N PHE A 59 0.64 -23.83 1.68
CA PHE A 59 0.69 -22.71 2.62
C PHE A 59 -0.33 -22.89 3.76
N PRO A 60 0.09 -23.19 5.00
CA PRO A 60 -0.79 -23.20 6.16
C PRO A 60 -1.51 -21.85 6.33
N MET A 61 -2.82 -21.88 6.50
CA MET A 61 -3.64 -20.65 6.65
C MET A 61 -3.15 -19.74 7.79
N ALA A 62 -2.48 -20.29 8.81
CA ALA A 62 -1.93 -19.52 9.93
C ALA A 62 -0.75 -18.61 9.57
N TRP A 63 -0.15 -18.74 8.39
CA TRP A 63 1.06 -17.99 8.01
C TRP A 63 0.77 -16.60 7.46
N SER A 64 -0.46 -16.35 6.99
CA SER A 64 -0.84 -15.06 6.43
C SER A 64 -2.28 -14.72 6.75
N THR A 65 -2.47 -13.58 7.40
CA THR A 65 -3.80 -13.01 7.67
C THR A 65 -3.95 -11.70 6.92
N TRP A 66 -5.11 -11.53 6.30
CA TRP A 66 -5.49 -10.30 5.61
C TRP A 66 -6.57 -9.58 6.39
N ILE A 67 -6.38 -8.28 6.57
CA ILE A 67 -7.34 -7.42 7.24
C ILE A 67 -7.67 -6.29 6.27
N TYR A 68 -8.95 -6.23 5.89
CA TYR A 68 -9.50 -5.07 5.21
C TYR A 68 -10.06 -4.11 6.25
N ALA A 69 -9.68 -2.84 6.16
CA ALA A 69 -10.07 -1.83 7.13
C ALA A 69 -10.42 -0.52 6.43
N SER A 70 -11.56 0.04 6.80
CA SER A 70 -11.95 1.42 6.46
C SER A 70 -11.29 2.44 7.40
N GLU A 71 -10.93 2.02 8.62
CA GLU A 71 -10.27 2.81 9.66
C GLU A 71 -8.76 2.50 9.73
N GLY A 72 -8.00 2.97 8.74
CA GLY A 72 -6.57 2.65 8.60
C GLY A 72 -5.68 3.14 9.74
N ASP A 73 -6.07 4.21 10.42
CA ASP A 73 -5.43 4.82 11.58
C ASP A 73 -5.59 3.96 12.85
N ARG A 74 -6.81 3.48 13.13
CA ARG A 74 -7.06 2.56 14.27
C ARG A 74 -6.29 1.26 14.09
N VAL A 75 -6.38 0.66 12.90
CA VAL A 75 -5.68 -0.59 12.57
C VAL A 75 -4.17 -0.38 12.56
N GLY A 76 -3.67 0.70 11.95
CA GLY A 76 -2.26 1.05 11.95
C GLY A 76 -1.67 1.15 13.36
N ARG A 77 -2.40 1.76 14.29
CA ARG A 77 -1.96 1.90 15.69
C ARG A 77 -1.86 0.56 16.42
N GLU A 78 -2.88 -0.29 16.31
CA GLU A 78 -2.86 -1.63 16.91
C GLU A 78 -1.64 -2.40 16.39
N LEU A 79 -1.45 -2.39 15.08
CA LEU A 79 -0.33 -3.04 14.41
C LEU A 79 1.05 -2.52 14.85
N CYS A 80 1.18 -1.21 15.10
CA CYS A 80 2.40 -0.61 15.62
C CYS A 80 2.65 -0.87 17.10
N THR A 81 1.60 -1.09 17.90
CA THR A 81 1.71 -1.26 19.36
C THR A 81 1.64 -2.72 19.80
N ASN A 82 1.24 -3.63 18.92
CA ASN A 82 1.14 -5.05 19.24
C ASN A 82 2.53 -5.71 19.27
N SER A 83 2.90 -6.28 20.42
CA SER A 83 4.20 -6.94 20.64
C SER A 83 4.44 -8.17 19.77
N LYS A 84 3.39 -8.79 19.23
CA LYS A 84 3.50 -9.93 18.30
C LYS A 84 3.98 -9.52 16.91
N ILE A 85 3.86 -8.25 16.54
CA ILE A 85 4.29 -7.73 15.24
C ILE A 85 5.75 -7.27 15.30
N GLN A 86 6.63 -7.93 14.55
CA GLN A 86 8.08 -7.64 14.59
C GLN A 86 8.54 -6.67 13.49
N LYS A 87 7.77 -6.55 12.40
CA LYS A 87 8.12 -5.71 11.25
C LYS A 87 6.89 -5.14 10.56
N ILE A 88 6.93 -3.85 10.24
CA ILE A 88 5.95 -3.16 9.41
C ILE A 88 6.58 -2.76 8.09
N SER A 89 5.90 -3.10 7.00
CA SER A 89 6.17 -2.58 5.65
C SER A 89 4.98 -1.75 5.24
N PHE A 90 5.19 -0.54 4.76
CA PHE A 90 4.13 0.38 4.39
C PHE A 90 4.44 1.07 3.06
N THR A 91 3.43 1.15 2.21
CA THR A 91 3.49 1.95 0.98
C THR A 91 2.34 2.92 0.97
N GLY A 92 2.65 4.23 0.91
CA GLY A 92 1.63 5.27 0.97
C GLY A 92 2.19 6.69 1.12
N SER A 93 1.46 7.55 1.83
CA SER A 93 1.83 8.97 1.98
C SER A 93 2.97 9.15 2.98
N ASN A 94 3.74 10.23 2.81
CA ASN A 94 4.79 10.65 3.75
C ASN A 94 4.22 10.91 5.16
N GLU A 95 3.00 11.45 5.24
CA GLU A 95 2.34 11.74 6.52
C GLU A 95 2.06 10.47 7.31
N ALA A 96 1.42 9.48 6.68
CA ALA A 96 1.14 8.19 7.31
C ALA A 96 2.43 7.44 7.64
N GLY A 97 3.45 7.50 6.77
CA GLY A 97 4.77 6.93 7.04
C GLY A 97 5.43 7.49 8.30
N ARG A 98 5.43 8.83 8.47
CA ARG A 98 5.93 9.48 9.68
C ARG A 98 5.16 9.07 10.93
N LEU A 99 3.84 8.96 10.83
CA LEU A 99 2.99 8.53 11.94
C LEU A 99 3.34 7.11 12.38
N LEU A 100 3.45 6.18 11.42
CA LEU A 100 3.81 4.77 11.70
C LEU A 100 5.22 4.67 12.31
N MET A 101 6.19 5.45 11.82
CA MET A 101 7.53 5.53 12.42
C MET A 101 7.48 5.94 13.89
N ARG A 102 6.71 6.99 14.23
CA ARG A 102 6.54 7.44 15.62
C ARG A 102 5.85 6.38 16.48
N GLN A 103 4.83 5.71 15.96
CA GLN A 103 4.12 4.68 16.73
C GLN A 103 4.95 3.41 16.94
N CYS A 104 5.88 3.12 16.02
CA CYS A 104 6.76 1.96 16.11
C CYS A 104 7.98 2.16 17.01
N SER A 105 8.31 3.41 17.38
CA SER A 105 9.57 3.72 18.07
C SER A 105 9.63 3.15 19.48
N ASP A 106 8.50 3.10 20.20
CA ASP A 106 8.45 2.63 21.60
C ASP A 106 8.91 1.17 21.76
N GLN A 107 8.78 0.37 20.70
CA GLN A 107 9.19 -1.03 20.66
C GLN A 107 10.36 -1.28 19.70
N ILE A 108 10.93 -0.22 19.10
CA ILE A 108 12.02 -0.29 18.12
C ILE A 108 11.69 -1.30 17.00
N LYS A 109 10.45 -1.25 16.49
CA LYS A 109 10.04 -2.19 15.43
C LYS A 109 10.76 -1.88 14.13
N LYS A 110 11.09 -2.93 13.37
CA LYS A 110 11.64 -2.77 12.02
C LYS A 110 10.58 -2.17 11.11
N VAL A 111 10.87 -1.03 10.49
CA VAL A 111 9.98 -0.36 9.54
C VAL A 111 10.61 -0.27 8.16
N SER A 112 9.83 -0.57 7.12
CA SER A 112 10.19 -0.40 5.70
C SER A 112 9.14 0.49 5.07
N LEU A 113 9.51 1.69 4.65
CA LEU A 113 8.59 2.70 4.16
C LEU A 113 8.89 3.06 2.71
N GLU A 114 7.93 2.81 1.83
CA GLU A 114 7.94 3.29 0.44
C GLU A 114 6.94 4.43 0.34
N THR A 115 7.42 5.66 0.51
CA THR A 115 6.55 6.85 0.63
C THR A 115 6.95 7.96 -0.32
N GLY A 116 5.95 8.69 -0.79
CA GLY A 116 6.17 9.86 -1.62
C GLY A 116 6.93 9.56 -2.92
N GLY A 117 7.32 10.63 -3.60
CA GLY A 117 7.99 10.57 -4.88
C GLY A 117 7.89 11.92 -5.58
N ASN A 118 9.02 12.47 -5.99
CA ASN A 118 9.07 13.71 -6.75
C ASN A 118 10.18 13.63 -7.80
N ALA A 119 10.04 12.62 -8.65
CA ALA A 119 11.02 12.23 -9.65
C ALA A 119 11.19 13.35 -10.69
N PRO A 120 12.42 13.91 -10.84
CA PRO A 120 12.73 14.83 -11.93
C PRO A 120 12.96 14.07 -13.24
N PHE A 121 12.57 14.67 -14.35
CA PHE A 121 12.91 14.26 -15.69
C PHE A 121 13.80 15.37 -16.28
N ILE A 122 15.04 15.05 -16.65
CA ILE A 122 16.04 16.04 -17.06
C ILE A 122 16.41 15.77 -18.53
N ILE A 123 16.30 16.81 -19.36
CA ILE A 123 16.62 16.81 -20.79
C ILE A 123 17.84 17.72 -20.98
N PHE A 124 18.89 17.18 -21.57
CA PHE A 124 20.14 17.89 -21.90
C PHE A 124 20.10 18.45 -23.32
N ASP A 125 20.97 19.41 -23.63
CA ASP A 125 21.05 20.08 -24.94
C ASP A 125 21.31 19.12 -26.12
N ASP A 126 21.93 17.97 -25.85
CA ASP A 126 22.28 16.94 -26.82
C ASP A 126 21.24 15.81 -26.92
N ALA A 127 20.09 15.95 -26.25
CA ALA A 127 19.05 14.94 -26.24
C ALA A 127 18.29 14.86 -27.58
N ASP A 128 17.96 13.64 -27.99
CA ASP A 128 16.96 13.39 -29.04
C ASP A 128 15.59 13.88 -28.54
N ILE A 129 15.08 14.94 -29.16
CA ILE A 129 13.89 15.65 -28.71
C ILE A 129 12.64 14.79 -28.82
N ASP A 130 12.48 14.04 -29.92
CA ASP A 130 11.31 13.19 -30.13
C ASP A 130 11.28 12.07 -29.09
N GLY A 131 12.43 11.42 -28.85
CA GLY A 131 12.58 10.43 -27.79
C GLY A 131 12.35 11.00 -26.38
N ALA A 132 12.80 12.24 -26.12
CA ALA A 132 12.60 12.90 -24.85
C ALA A 132 11.12 13.22 -24.58
N VAL A 133 10.37 13.65 -25.59
CA VAL A 133 8.93 13.92 -25.50
C VAL A 133 8.16 12.63 -25.22
N ASP A 134 8.41 11.56 -25.98
CA ASP A 134 7.77 10.26 -25.76
C ASP A 134 8.07 9.71 -24.37
N GLY A 135 9.33 9.81 -23.94
CA GLY A 135 9.77 9.44 -22.61
C GLY A 135 9.06 10.23 -21.51
N ALA A 136 8.94 11.55 -21.68
CA ALA A 136 8.29 12.44 -20.71
C ALA A 136 6.78 12.13 -20.56
N VAL A 137 6.08 11.91 -21.68
CA VAL A 137 4.66 11.54 -21.68
C VAL A 137 4.45 10.21 -20.95
N GLN A 138 5.26 9.20 -21.25
CA GLN A 138 5.18 7.91 -20.55
C GLN A 138 5.49 8.04 -19.06
N ALA A 139 6.57 8.76 -18.71
CA ALA A 139 7.00 8.93 -17.33
C ALA A 139 5.95 9.68 -16.49
N LYS A 140 5.25 10.67 -17.08
CA LYS A 140 4.22 11.44 -16.37
C LYS A 140 2.89 10.70 -16.28
N PHE A 141 2.41 10.15 -17.38
CA PHE A 141 0.99 9.77 -17.50
C PHE A 141 0.75 8.26 -17.42
N ARG A 142 1.78 7.43 -17.31
CA ARG A 142 1.61 6.00 -17.00
C ARG A 142 0.78 5.83 -15.73
N ASN A 143 -0.25 4.99 -15.81
CA ASN A 143 -1.23 4.79 -14.74
C ASN A 143 -1.86 6.12 -14.25
N ALA A 144 -2.16 7.02 -15.18
CA ALA A 144 -2.67 8.38 -14.89
C ALA A 144 -1.79 9.19 -13.92
N GLY A 145 -0.48 8.91 -13.88
CA GLY A 145 0.47 9.54 -12.97
C GLY A 145 0.35 9.11 -11.51
N GLN A 146 -0.43 8.05 -11.22
CA GLN A 146 -0.59 7.50 -9.88
C GLN A 146 0.50 6.47 -9.55
N THR A 147 1.75 6.78 -9.88
CA THR A 147 2.91 5.95 -9.57
C THR A 147 3.93 6.80 -8.79
N CYS A 148 4.58 6.22 -7.78
CA CYS A 148 5.58 6.95 -6.98
C CYS A 148 6.77 7.46 -7.81
N VAL A 149 7.08 6.80 -8.92
CA VAL A 149 8.16 7.18 -9.85
C VAL A 149 7.71 8.08 -11.00
N SER A 150 6.44 8.52 -11.01
CA SER A 150 5.95 9.39 -12.08
C SER A 150 6.69 10.74 -12.08
N ALA A 151 7.08 11.21 -13.27
CA ALA A 151 7.79 12.47 -13.43
C ALA A 151 6.90 13.63 -12.95
N ASN A 152 7.37 14.43 -12.01
CA ASN A 152 6.60 15.56 -11.48
C ASN A 152 7.19 16.92 -11.87
N ARG A 153 8.44 16.93 -12.31
CA ARG A 153 9.17 18.11 -12.76
C ARG A 153 9.96 17.73 -14.00
N ILE A 154 9.90 18.55 -15.04
CA ILE A 154 10.67 18.40 -16.27
C ILE A 154 11.63 19.60 -16.32
N TYR A 155 12.92 19.32 -16.38
CA TYR A 155 13.98 20.31 -16.53
C TYR A 155 14.57 20.18 -17.92
N VAL A 156 14.73 21.30 -18.61
CA VAL A 156 15.31 21.41 -19.95
C VAL A 156 16.38 22.48 -19.89
N GLN A 157 17.52 22.21 -20.50
CA GLN A 157 18.64 23.16 -20.60
C GLN A 157 18.40 24.17 -21.73
#